data_AF-A0AAN7PQK8-F1
#
_entry.id   AF-A0AAN7PQK8-F1
#
_cell.length_a   1.000
_cell.length_b   1.000
_cell.length_c   1.000
_cell.angle_alpha   90.00
_cell.angle_beta   90.00
_cell.angle_gamma   90.00
#
_symmetry.space_group_name_H-M   'P 1'
#
loop_
_entity.id
_entity.type
_entity.pdbx_description
1 polymer ?
#
loop_
_entity_poly.entity_id
_entity_poly.type
_entity_poly.pdbx_seq_one_letter_code
_entity_poly.pdbx_strand_id
1 'polypeptide(L)'
;MKSFFEKNNLLQPTLHYMKSFENNDKLTNFVQGELWKEKIQLYPNKIVLPYFLYIDDFEINNPLGSHLTKHSICNIYYSFPALPIEESKLENVFYGAVTKSRDLKNQWNINANDKNVIVSVHFISGLVIGDNLGLNSFLNLNKSFSCNFFCRFCRASEEDTLKLSSEKNELIRTAANYEIDALINANFGVAKNSQLNSIPSFHVVNNYYADVMHDLFKGICHYNFCHIIDYFISMKYFDLDTLKDRKQNFEYGPTEIDNISSKIEPHHLKKPK
;
A
#
# COMPACT_ATOMS: atom_id res chain seq x y z
N MET A 1 10.08 11.92 -14.54
CA MET A 1 10.83 12.28 -13.32
C MET A 1 11.72 13.50 -13.51
N LYS A 2 12.78 13.45 -14.35
CA LYS A 2 13.69 14.58 -14.61
C LYS A 2 12.98 15.90 -14.92
N SER A 3 12.06 15.88 -15.89
CA SER A 3 11.30 17.07 -16.33
C SER A 3 10.49 17.71 -15.21
N PHE A 4 9.98 16.95 -14.24
CA PHE A 4 9.20 17.46 -13.12
C PHE A 4 10.08 18.27 -12.16
N PHE A 5 11.22 17.71 -11.75
CA PHE A 5 12.15 18.40 -10.86
C PHE A 5 12.83 19.60 -11.52
N GLU A 6 13.09 19.55 -12.84
CA GLU A 6 13.69 20.65 -13.59
C GLU A 6 12.70 21.79 -13.86
N LYS A 7 11.50 21.50 -14.37
CA LYS A 7 10.52 22.55 -14.75
C LYS A 7 10.03 23.34 -13.54
N ASN A 8 9.85 22.66 -12.41
CA ASN A 8 9.30 23.27 -11.19
C ASN A 8 10.41 23.72 -10.23
N ASN A 9 11.69 23.55 -10.60
CA ASN A 9 12.85 23.86 -9.76
C ASN A 9 12.78 23.21 -8.35
N LEU A 10 12.26 21.99 -8.27
CA LEU A 10 11.92 21.31 -7.01
C LEU A 10 13.08 20.54 -6.39
N LEU A 11 14.19 20.33 -7.11
CA LEU A 11 15.29 19.51 -6.62
C LEU A 11 15.89 20.08 -5.32
N GLN A 12 16.24 21.37 -5.29
CA GLN A 12 16.83 21.98 -4.10
C GLN A 12 15.86 22.06 -2.92
N PRO A 13 14.59 22.49 -3.09
CA PRO A 13 13.59 22.41 -2.03
C PRO A 13 13.42 21.00 -1.45
N THR A 14 13.37 19.98 -2.31
CA THR A 14 13.25 18.56 -1.89
C THR A 14 14.46 18.14 -1.05
N LEU A 15 15.68 18.44 -1.50
CA LEU A 15 16.90 18.09 -0.75
C LEU A 15 17.00 18.85 0.58
N HIS A 16 16.58 20.11 0.62
CA HIS A 16 16.53 20.89 1.86
C HIS A 16 15.51 20.31 2.83
N TYR A 17 14.32 19.96 2.33
CA TYR A 17 13.27 19.32 3.13
C TYR A 17 13.75 17.98 3.69
N MET A 18 14.39 17.14 2.88
CA MET A 18 14.99 15.89 3.36
C MET A 18 16.01 16.11 4.48
N LYS A 19 16.92 17.09 4.32
CA LYS A 19 17.91 17.43 5.35
C LYS A 19 17.30 17.94 6.64
N SER A 20 16.14 18.61 6.58
CA SER A 20 15.45 19.10 7.78
C SER A 20 15.07 18.00 8.76
N PHE A 21 15.01 16.75 8.29
CA PHE A 21 14.68 15.59 9.11
C PHE A 21 15.87 14.92 9.82
N GLU A 22 17.12 15.24 9.44
CA GLU A 22 18.32 14.56 9.98
C GLU A 22 18.46 14.72 11.50
N ASN A 23 17.98 15.84 12.06
CA ASN A 23 18.07 16.17 13.47
C ASN A 23 16.71 16.11 14.20
N ASN A 24 15.70 15.49 13.59
CA ASN A 24 14.36 15.40 14.17
C ASN A 24 14.12 14.02 14.77
N ASP A 25 13.94 13.96 16.09
CA ASP A 25 13.69 12.71 16.83
C ASP A 25 12.30 12.11 16.55
N LYS A 26 11.35 12.93 16.05
CA LYS A 26 10.01 12.47 15.72
C LYS A 26 9.97 11.93 14.29
N LEU A 27 9.59 10.67 14.14
CA LEU A 27 9.34 10.05 12.84
C LEU A 27 8.10 10.68 12.18
N THR A 28 8.32 11.49 11.15
CA THR A 28 7.27 12.22 10.41
C THR A 28 7.36 12.01 8.90
N ASN A 29 8.51 11.53 8.39
CA ASN A 29 8.70 11.21 6.99
C ASN A 29 9.43 9.88 6.81
N PHE A 30 9.17 9.21 5.69
CA PHE A 30 9.82 7.95 5.30
C PHE A 30 11.35 8.03 5.32
N VAL A 31 11.94 9.17 4.95
CA VAL A 31 13.41 9.33 4.88
C VAL A 31 14.12 9.25 6.24
N GLN A 32 13.37 9.34 7.34
CA GLN A 32 13.90 9.15 8.70
C GLN A 32 13.95 7.67 9.11
N GLY A 33 13.21 6.80 8.42
CA GLY A 33 13.07 5.40 8.79
C GLY A 33 14.34 4.57 8.52
N GLU A 34 14.57 3.54 9.33
CA GLU A 34 15.72 2.64 9.19
C GLU A 34 15.80 2.00 7.80
N LEU A 35 14.65 1.61 7.23
CA LEU A 35 14.60 1.06 5.87
C LEU A 35 15.20 2.02 4.82
N TRP A 36 14.96 3.32 4.96
CA TRP A 36 15.57 4.30 4.04
C TRP A 36 17.07 4.44 4.28
N LYS A 37 17.49 4.51 5.55
CA LYS A 37 18.91 4.59 5.94
C LYS A 37 19.71 3.40 5.42
N GLU A 38 19.17 2.19 5.47
CA GLU A 38 19.78 1.00 4.89
C GLU A 38 19.89 1.10 3.36
N LYS A 39 18.82 1.53 2.68
CA LYS A 39 18.81 1.67 1.21
C LYS A 39 19.86 2.67 0.70
N ILE A 40 20.06 3.80 1.38
CA ILE A 40 21.01 4.84 0.94
C ILE A 40 22.48 4.41 1.11
N GLN A 41 22.78 3.44 2.00
CA GLN A 41 24.15 2.91 2.16
C GLN A 41 24.67 2.26 0.88
N LEU A 42 23.78 1.75 0.01
CA LEU A 42 24.14 1.19 -1.30
C LEU A 42 24.59 2.26 -2.32
N TYR A 43 24.40 3.54 -2.02
CA TYR A 43 24.64 4.66 -2.92
C TYR A 43 25.50 5.75 -2.24
N PRO A 44 26.72 5.42 -1.79
CA PRO A 44 27.59 6.39 -1.11
C PRO A 44 27.93 7.56 -2.03
N ASN A 45 27.93 8.78 -1.47
CA ASN A 45 28.28 10.03 -2.16
C ASN A 45 27.38 10.37 -3.37
N LYS A 46 26.17 9.81 -3.44
CA LYS A 46 25.19 10.11 -4.50
C LYS A 46 24.04 10.92 -3.96
N ILE A 47 23.43 11.73 -4.83
CA ILE A 47 22.14 12.34 -4.55
C ILE A 47 21.07 11.31 -4.85
N VAL A 48 20.29 10.94 -3.83
CA VAL A 48 19.31 9.86 -3.92
C VAL A 48 17.94 10.37 -3.48
N LEU A 49 16.91 10.13 -4.29
CA LEU A 49 15.53 10.48 -3.98
C LEU A 49 14.65 9.21 -3.95
N PRO A 50 13.81 9.01 -2.91
CA PRO A 50 12.85 7.92 -2.87
C PRO A 50 11.68 8.19 -3.82
N TYR A 51 11.11 7.13 -4.39
CA TYR A 51 9.75 7.16 -4.92
C TYR A 51 8.95 5.98 -4.36
N PHE A 52 7.64 6.16 -4.22
CA PHE A 52 6.70 5.08 -3.91
C PHE A 52 6.01 4.62 -5.17
N LEU A 53 5.82 3.31 -5.32
CA LEU A 53 5.01 2.70 -6.38
C LEU A 53 3.66 2.30 -5.82
N TYR A 54 2.58 2.85 -6.36
CA TYR A 54 1.21 2.49 -6.00
C TYR A 54 0.69 1.48 -7.01
N ILE A 55 0.21 0.35 -6.50
CA ILE A 55 -0.39 -0.72 -7.28
C ILE A 55 -1.88 -0.68 -7.00
N ASP A 56 -2.66 -0.43 -8.06
CA ASP A 56 -4.12 -0.40 -8.00
C ASP A 56 -4.70 -1.28 -9.10
N ASP A 57 -5.49 -2.26 -8.71
CA ASP A 57 -6.20 -3.15 -9.63
C ASP A 57 -7.65 -2.69 -9.74
N PHE A 58 -8.10 -2.37 -10.95
CA PHE A 58 -9.51 -2.08 -11.22
C PHE A 58 -10.09 -3.00 -12.29
N GLU A 59 -11.35 -3.37 -12.13
CA GLU A 59 -12.04 -4.27 -13.07
C GLU A 59 -12.88 -3.48 -14.08
N ILE A 60 -12.61 -3.69 -15.37
CA ILE A 60 -13.43 -3.14 -16.44
C ILE A 60 -14.63 -4.07 -16.67
N ASN A 61 -15.83 -3.50 -16.65
CA ASN A 61 -17.13 -4.19 -16.76
C ASN A 61 -17.50 -5.04 -15.55
N ASN A 62 -17.85 -4.39 -14.44
CA ASN A 62 -18.62 -5.03 -13.36
C ASN A 62 -20.14 -4.74 -13.40
N PRO A 63 -20.92 -5.12 -14.45
CA PRO A 63 -22.37 -4.96 -14.42
C PRO A 63 -23.11 -6.31 -14.42
N LEU A 64 -22.83 -7.25 -13.50
CA LEU A 64 -23.60 -8.52 -13.27
C LEU A 64 -23.12 -9.78 -14.03
N GLY A 65 -22.04 -10.46 -13.63
CA GLY A 65 -21.74 -11.79 -14.17
C GLY A 65 -20.68 -12.62 -13.44
N SER A 66 -20.86 -13.94 -13.42
CA SER A 66 -20.06 -14.98 -12.72
C SER A 66 -18.61 -15.19 -13.20
N HIS A 67 -18.04 -14.23 -13.94
CA HIS A 67 -16.68 -14.27 -14.51
C HIS A 67 -15.81 -13.08 -14.05
N LEU A 68 -15.86 -12.81 -12.74
CA LEU A 68 -15.30 -11.68 -11.96
C LEU A 68 -13.76 -11.46 -11.99
N THR A 69 -13.04 -11.92 -13.01
CA THR A 69 -11.57 -11.73 -13.07
C THR A 69 -10.98 -11.66 -14.48
N LYS A 70 -11.79 -11.71 -15.55
CA LYS A 70 -11.24 -11.84 -16.92
C LYS A 70 -10.59 -10.55 -17.44
N HIS A 71 -10.96 -9.39 -16.90
CA HIS A 71 -10.58 -8.07 -17.43
C HIS A 71 -10.11 -7.08 -16.35
N SER A 72 -9.41 -7.56 -15.31
CA SER A 72 -8.75 -6.67 -14.36
C SER A 72 -7.53 -6.00 -15.00
N ILE A 73 -7.41 -4.70 -14.76
CA ILE A 73 -6.30 -3.87 -15.18
C ILE A 73 -5.54 -3.42 -13.93
N CYS A 74 -4.23 -3.64 -13.94
CA CYS A 74 -3.31 -3.14 -12.95
C CYS A 74 -2.74 -1.80 -13.44
N ASN A 75 -3.04 -0.74 -12.69
CA ASN A 75 -2.41 0.56 -12.83
C ASN A 75 -1.26 0.68 -11.85
N ILE A 76 -0.15 1.22 -12.35
CA ILE A 76 1.03 1.54 -11.55
C ILE A 76 1.17 3.06 -11.56
N TYR A 77 1.06 3.67 -10.38
CA TYR A 77 1.35 5.08 -10.17
C TYR A 77 2.62 5.24 -9.34
N TYR A 78 3.20 6.43 -9.33
CA TYR A 78 4.31 6.75 -8.47
C TYR A 78 4.23 8.17 -7.93
N SER A 79 4.76 8.38 -6.73
CA SER A 79 4.90 9.70 -6.13
C SER A 79 6.25 9.78 -5.39
N PHE A 80 6.61 11.00 -4.98
CA PHE A 80 7.86 11.25 -4.27
C PHE A 80 7.55 11.61 -2.81
N PRO A 81 7.76 10.71 -1.84
CA PRO A 81 7.41 10.94 -0.43
C PRO A 81 8.29 12.00 0.25
N ALA A 82 9.37 12.41 -0.40
CA ALA A 82 10.30 13.42 0.09
C ALA A 82 10.02 14.82 -0.47
N LEU A 83 8.92 15.02 -1.20
CA LEU A 83 8.53 16.36 -1.64
C LEU A 83 8.13 17.23 -0.42
N PRO A 84 8.36 18.56 -0.49
CA PRO A 84 7.84 19.50 0.50
C PRO A 84 6.33 19.37 0.67
N ILE A 85 5.80 19.73 1.85
CA ILE A 85 4.38 19.56 2.21
C ILE A 85 3.48 20.33 1.25
N GLU A 86 3.93 21.48 0.78
CA GLU A 86 3.23 22.34 -0.18
C GLU A 86 2.99 21.63 -1.53
N GLU A 87 3.80 20.61 -1.83
CA GLU A 87 3.71 19.77 -3.03
C GLU A 87 2.96 18.45 -2.80
N SER A 88 2.33 18.27 -1.64
CA SER A 88 1.45 17.13 -1.35
C SER A 88 0.08 17.27 -2.03
N LYS A 89 0.08 17.31 -3.37
CA LYS A 89 -1.08 17.49 -4.23
C LYS A 89 -1.34 16.25 -5.08
N LEU A 90 -2.60 15.99 -5.42
CA LEU A 90 -2.98 14.87 -6.29
C LEU A 90 -2.31 14.92 -7.68
N GLU A 91 -2.07 16.12 -8.21
CA GLU A 91 -1.36 16.31 -9.49
C GLU A 91 0.11 15.83 -9.46
N ASN A 92 0.69 15.68 -8.26
CA ASN A 92 2.04 15.15 -8.06
C ASN A 92 2.04 13.62 -7.83
N VAL A 93 0.92 12.95 -8.11
CA VAL A 93 0.84 11.50 -8.32
C VAL A 93 0.92 11.23 -9.82
N PHE A 94 1.99 10.55 -10.23
CA PHE A 94 2.29 10.33 -11.63
C PHE A 94 1.87 8.93 -12.05
N TYR A 95 1.31 8.84 -13.25
CA TYR A 95 1.06 7.55 -13.87
C TYR A 95 2.35 6.96 -14.43
N GLY A 96 2.62 5.70 -14.08
CA GLY A 96 3.82 4.96 -14.50
C GLY A 96 3.55 3.96 -15.62
N ALA A 97 2.57 3.07 -15.43
CA ALA A 97 2.25 2.03 -16.41
C ALA A 97 0.84 1.48 -16.22
N VAL A 98 0.31 0.83 -17.26
CA VAL A 98 -0.89 -0.02 -17.21
C VAL A 98 -0.57 -1.38 -17.79
N THR A 99 -1.13 -2.41 -17.18
CA THR A 99 -1.08 -3.76 -17.69
C THR A 99 -2.33 -4.53 -17.31
N LYS A 100 -2.62 -5.63 -17.99
CA LYS A 100 -3.63 -6.56 -17.48
C LYS A 100 -3.05 -7.25 -16.25
N SER A 101 -3.80 -7.35 -15.15
CA SER A 101 -3.28 -7.97 -13.93
C SER A 101 -2.89 -9.45 -14.15
N ARG A 102 -3.47 -10.10 -15.15
CA ARG A 102 -3.08 -11.46 -15.58
C ARG A 102 -1.69 -11.52 -16.24
N ASP A 103 -1.29 -10.45 -16.94
CA ASP A 103 -0.05 -10.37 -17.71
C ASP A 103 1.14 -9.96 -16.81
N LEU A 104 0.88 -9.50 -15.57
CA LEU A 104 1.89 -9.36 -14.50
C LEU A 104 2.67 -10.66 -14.23
N LYS A 105 2.12 -11.82 -14.60
CA LYS A 105 2.81 -13.10 -14.50
C LYS A 105 4.01 -13.20 -15.44
N ASN A 106 4.01 -12.46 -16.54
CA ASN A 106 5.05 -12.46 -17.55
C ASN A 106 6.01 -11.27 -17.32
N GLN A 107 7.29 -11.49 -17.60
CA GLN A 107 8.43 -10.70 -17.12
C GLN A 107 8.33 -9.18 -17.36
N TRP A 108 8.66 -8.41 -16.30
CA TRP A 108 8.84 -6.96 -16.34
C TRP A 108 10.33 -6.62 -16.34
N ASN A 109 10.82 -6.06 -17.46
CA ASN A 109 12.14 -5.44 -17.54
C ASN A 109 11.98 -3.92 -17.39
N ILE A 110 12.04 -3.41 -16.17
CA ILE A 110 12.09 -1.95 -15.94
C ILE A 110 13.54 -1.50 -16.16
N ASN A 111 13.89 -1.17 -17.40
CA ASN A 111 15.16 -0.53 -17.73
C ASN A 111 15.00 0.99 -17.63
N ALA A 112 15.27 1.56 -16.47
CA ALA A 112 15.40 3.01 -16.30
C ALA A 112 16.86 3.43 -16.55
N ASN A 113 17.24 3.64 -17.80
CA ASN A 113 18.49 4.32 -18.17
C ASN A 113 18.13 5.73 -18.64
N ASP A 114 18.56 6.75 -17.91
CA ASP A 114 18.47 8.13 -18.37
C ASP A 114 19.83 8.82 -18.13
N LYS A 115 20.67 8.82 -19.17
CA LYS A 115 21.97 9.49 -19.19
C LYS A 115 21.82 10.87 -19.83
N ASN A 116 21.73 11.92 -19.00
CA ASN A 116 22.39 13.22 -19.21
C ASN A 116 21.89 14.26 -18.20
N VAL A 117 22.68 14.59 -17.15
CA VAL A 117 22.73 15.90 -16.44
C VAL A 117 24.09 16.00 -15.71
N ILE A 118 24.63 17.22 -15.59
CA ILE A 118 25.86 17.61 -14.85
C ILE A 118 25.80 17.24 -13.34
N VAL A 119 24.60 16.93 -12.81
CA VAL A 119 24.35 16.39 -11.47
C VAL A 119 23.57 15.08 -11.61
N SER A 120 24.18 13.96 -11.20
CA SER A 120 23.56 12.63 -11.28
C SER A 120 22.67 12.36 -10.06
N VAL A 121 21.35 12.51 -10.25
CA VAL A 121 20.34 12.17 -9.25
C VAL A 121 19.86 10.74 -9.47
N HIS A 122 19.87 9.93 -8.42
CA HIS A 122 19.44 8.54 -8.43
C HIS A 122 18.05 8.42 -7.80
N PHE A 123 17.09 7.87 -8.54
CA PHE A 123 15.76 7.56 -8.02
C PHE A 123 15.72 6.09 -7.61
N ILE A 124 15.36 5.82 -6.36
CA ILE A 124 15.28 4.45 -5.86
C ILE A 124 13.90 4.17 -5.25
N SER A 125 13.44 2.93 -5.39
CA SER A 125 12.14 2.51 -4.85
C SER A 125 12.19 2.51 -3.32
N GLY A 126 11.42 3.41 -2.71
CA GLY A 126 11.20 3.45 -1.28
C GLY A 126 10.33 2.26 -0.85
N LEU A 127 9.06 2.29 -1.26
CA LEU A 127 8.06 1.28 -0.99
C LEU A 127 7.22 0.98 -2.23
N VAL A 128 6.72 -0.24 -2.31
CA VAL A 128 5.63 -0.65 -3.18
C VAL A 128 4.38 -0.79 -2.30
N ILE A 129 3.34 -0.06 -2.63
CA ILE A 129 2.16 0.12 -1.78
C ILE A 129 0.89 -0.14 -2.58
N GLY A 130 -0.17 -0.53 -1.89
CA GLY A 130 -1.42 -0.97 -2.50
C GLY A 130 -2.22 -1.79 -1.51
N ASP A 131 -3.44 -2.19 -1.90
CA ASP A 131 -4.23 -3.10 -1.09
C ASP A 131 -3.60 -4.50 -1.04
N ASN A 132 -4.10 -5.38 -0.15
CA ASN A 132 -3.49 -6.69 0.01
C ASN A 132 -3.57 -7.55 -1.27
N LEU A 133 -4.66 -7.46 -2.03
CA LEU A 133 -4.82 -8.25 -3.24
C LEU A 133 -3.87 -7.78 -4.35
N GLY A 134 -3.80 -6.46 -4.58
CA GLY A 134 -2.89 -5.85 -5.54
C GLY A 134 -1.43 -6.13 -5.20
N LEU A 135 -1.03 -5.94 -3.94
CA LEU A 135 0.33 -6.22 -3.48
C LEU A 135 0.70 -7.70 -3.59
N ASN A 136 -0.15 -8.61 -3.12
CA ASN A 136 0.16 -10.04 -3.21
C ASN A 136 0.23 -10.49 -4.68
N SER A 137 -0.61 -9.94 -5.55
CA SER A 137 -0.56 -10.20 -6.98
C SER A 137 0.73 -9.69 -7.62
N PHE A 138 1.09 -8.44 -7.34
CA PHE A 138 2.23 -7.75 -7.93
C PHE A 138 3.58 -8.30 -7.43
N LEU A 139 3.66 -8.68 -6.14
CA LEU A 139 4.85 -9.20 -5.49
C LEU A 139 4.97 -10.74 -5.55
N ASN A 140 4.10 -11.41 -6.32
CA ASN A 140 4.10 -12.87 -6.53
C ASN A 140 3.93 -13.71 -5.26
N LEU A 141 3.03 -13.26 -4.39
CA LEU A 141 2.56 -13.99 -3.22
C LEU A 141 1.19 -14.62 -3.50
N ASN A 142 0.70 -15.41 -2.54
CA ASN A 142 -0.61 -16.01 -2.62
C ASN A 142 -1.71 -14.94 -2.56
N LYS A 143 -2.69 -15.06 -3.45
CA LYS A 143 -3.80 -14.11 -3.59
C LYS A 143 -5.06 -14.55 -2.88
N SER A 144 -5.09 -15.80 -2.42
CA SER A 144 -6.20 -16.32 -1.62
C SER A 144 -5.96 -16.01 -0.15
N PHE A 145 -6.83 -15.20 0.45
CA PHE A 145 -6.77 -14.87 1.88
C PHE A 145 -7.48 -15.90 2.78
N SER A 146 -8.00 -16.98 2.19
CA SER A 146 -8.60 -18.11 2.89
C SER A 146 -7.74 -19.38 2.78
N CYS A 147 -6.45 -19.23 2.50
CA CYS A 147 -5.52 -20.36 2.43
C CYS A 147 -4.76 -20.51 3.76
N ASN A 148 -4.07 -21.63 3.96
CA ASN A 148 -3.33 -21.82 5.21
C ASN A 148 -2.20 -20.79 5.45
N PHE A 149 -1.64 -20.18 4.40
CA PHE A 149 -0.56 -19.20 4.52
C PHE A 149 -0.81 -17.99 3.61
N PHE A 150 -1.53 -17.00 4.11
CA PHE A 150 -1.95 -15.82 3.35
C PHE A 150 -1.17 -14.54 3.68
N CYS A 151 -0.58 -14.45 4.87
CA CYS A 151 0.08 -13.23 5.33
C CYS A 151 1.28 -12.91 4.44
N ARG A 152 1.58 -11.64 4.14
CA ARG A 152 2.78 -11.19 3.39
C ARG A 152 4.03 -11.04 4.24
N PHE A 153 3.88 -10.83 5.54
CA PHE A 153 5.01 -10.56 6.45
C PHE A 153 5.53 -11.79 7.17
N CYS A 154 4.68 -12.77 7.47
CA CYS A 154 5.05 -13.96 8.23
C CYS A 154 4.53 -15.26 7.62
N ARG A 155 5.14 -16.38 8.05
CA ARG A 155 4.84 -17.77 7.69
C ARG A 155 3.83 -18.41 8.65
N ALA A 156 3.10 -17.60 9.44
CA ALA A 156 2.07 -18.11 10.34
C ALA A 156 0.96 -18.80 9.57
N SER A 157 0.51 -19.95 10.09
CA SER A 157 -0.63 -20.67 9.52
C SER A 157 -1.95 -19.95 9.80
N GLU A 158 -3.02 -20.29 9.09
CA GLU A 158 -4.37 -19.78 9.37
C GLU A 158 -4.75 -20.04 10.84
N GLU A 159 -4.48 -21.26 11.33
CA GLU A 159 -4.72 -21.63 12.73
C GLU A 159 -3.92 -20.75 13.71
N ASP A 160 -2.66 -20.45 13.41
CA ASP A 160 -1.84 -19.57 14.23
C ASP A 160 -2.44 -18.15 14.24
N THR A 161 -2.83 -17.62 13.09
CA THR A 161 -3.34 -16.23 12.98
C THR A 161 -4.60 -15.97 13.80
N LEU A 162 -5.40 -17.01 14.08
CA LEU A 162 -6.57 -16.92 14.97
C LEU A 162 -6.21 -16.80 16.45
N LYS A 163 -4.99 -17.17 16.83
CA LYS A 163 -4.53 -17.25 18.22
C LYS A 163 -3.47 -16.21 18.56
N LEU A 164 -2.71 -15.74 17.56
CA LEU A 164 -1.64 -14.77 17.76
C LEU A 164 -2.18 -13.39 18.13
N SER A 165 -1.78 -12.89 19.29
CA SER A 165 -2.01 -11.51 19.72
C SER A 165 -0.76 -10.64 19.64
N SER A 166 0.39 -11.24 19.32
CA SER A 166 1.69 -10.58 19.21
C SER A 166 2.52 -11.25 18.12
N GLU A 167 3.51 -10.51 17.61
CA GLU A 167 4.46 -11.01 16.64
C GLU A 167 5.29 -12.18 17.22
N LYS A 168 5.58 -13.18 16.38
CA LYS A 168 6.53 -14.26 16.66
C LYS A 168 7.69 -14.18 15.67
N ASN A 169 8.87 -13.82 16.17
CA ASN A 169 10.08 -13.64 15.35
C ASN A 169 10.42 -14.88 14.51
N GLU A 170 10.20 -16.08 15.05
CA GLU A 170 10.42 -17.37 14.36
C GLU A 170 9.64 -17.49 13.04
N LEU A 171 8.47 -16.84 12.98
CA LEU A 171 7.54 -16.91 11.86
C LEU A 171 7.74 -15.76 10.87
N ILE A 172 8.52 -14.72 11.20
CA ILE A 172 8.74 -13.60 10.29
C ILE A 172 9.49 -14.09 9.04
N ARG A 173 9.07 -13.59 7.86
CA ARG A 173 9.77 -13.89 6.62
C ARG A 173 11.12 -13.20 6.60
N THR A 174 12.15 -13.95 6.28
CA THR A 174 13.50 -13.47 6.04
C THR A 174 13.84 -13.69 4.56
N ALA A 175 14.84 -13.01 4.03
CA ALA A 175 15.28 -13.24 2.65
C ALA A 175 15.63 -14.73 2.44
N ALA A 176 16.34 -15.35 3.38
CA ALA A 176 16.74 -16.74 3.32
C ALA A 176 15.53 -17.71 3.29
N ASN A 177 14.54 -17.55 4.18
CA ASN A 177 13.38 -18.44 4.18
C ASN A 177 12.44 -18.18 2.98
N TYR A 178 12.34 -16.93 2.53
CA TYR A 178 11.57 -16.56 1.36
C TYR A 178 12.14 -17.19 0.08
N GLU A 179 13.47 -17.19 -0.09
CA GLU A 179 14.12 -17.85 -1.22
C GLU A 179 13.82 -19.35 -1.25
N ILE A 180 13.89 -20.03 -0.11
CA ILE A 180 13.52 -21.44 0.03
C ILE A 180 12.05 -21.66 -0.32
N ASP A 181 11.17 -20.82 0.24
CA ASP A 181 9.73 -20.89 0.00
C ASP A 181 9.37 -20.62 -1.47
N ALA A 182 10.15 -19.81 -2.18
CA ALA A 182 9.95 -19.52 -3.60
C ALA A 182 10.35 -20.66 -4.54
N LEU A 183 11.22 -21.58 -4.10
CA LEU A 183 11.64 -22.75 -4.90
C LEU A 183 10.55 -23.83 -4.96
N ILE A 184 9.71 -23.91 -3.93
CA ILE A 184 8.62 -24.87 -3.83
C ILE A 184 7.32 -24.11 -4.06
N ASN A 185 6.64 -24.37 -5.18
CA ASN A 185 5.45 -23.64 -5.59
C ASN A 185 4.40 -23.52 -4.45
N ALA A 186 4.06 -22.28 -4.11
CA ALA A 186 3.07 -21.92 -3.07
C ALA A 186 3.43 -22.36 -1.63
N ASN A 187 4.70 -22.66 -1.34
CA ASN A 187 5.13 -22.94 0.02
C ASN A 187 5.03 -21.68 0.89
N PHE A 188 4.40 -21.79 2.06
CA PHE A 188 4.14 -20.68 2.98
C PHE A 188 3.59 -19.41 2.30
N GLY A 189 2.77 -19.57 1.27
CA GLY A 189 2.12 -18.44 0.59
C GLY A 189 3.01 -17.69 -0.41
N VAL A 190 4.19 -18.21 -0.76
CA VAL A 190 5.05 -17.64 -1.80
C VAL A 190 4.78 -18.36 -3.12
N ALA A 191 4.21 -17.67 -4.11
CA ALA A 191 3.88 -18.32 -5.39
C ALA A 191 5.12 -18.49 -6.28
N LYS A 192 5.96 -17.45 -6.36
CA LYS A 192 7.27 -17.46 -7.01
C LYS A 192 8.12 -16.30 -6.51
N ASN A 193 9.44 -16.35 -6.76
CA ASN A 193 10.32 -15.23 -6.46
C ASN A 193 9.87 -13.97 -7.20
N SER A 194 9.77 -12.85 -6.50
CA SER A 194 9.42 -11.57 -7.10
C SER A 194 10.56 -11.05 -7.98
N GLN A 195 10.21 -10.56 -9.17
CA GLN A 195 11.19 -9.94 -10.07
C GLN A 195 11.79 -8.67 -9.48
N LEU A 196 11.06 -7.97 -8.60
CA LEU A 196 11.57 -6.78 -7.95
C LEU A 196 12.72 -7.07 -6.98
N ASN A 197 12.87 -8.31 -6.50
CA ASN A 197 14.03 -8.70 -5.69
C ASN A 197 15.35 -8.62 -6.46
N SER A 198 15.32 -8.49 -7.80
CA SER A 198 16.52 -8.22 -8.60
C SER A 198 17.01 -6.77 -8.50
N ILE A 199 16.18 -5.86 -7.99
CA ILE A 199 16.55 -4.46 -7.76
C ILE A 199 17.37 -4.40 -6.47
N PRO A 200 18.63 -3.94 -6.50
CA PRO A 200 19.53 -3.99 -5.33
C PRO A 200 18.97 -3.32 -4.06
N SER A 201 18.17 -2.27 -4.24
CA SER A 201 17.57 -1.51 -3.14
C SER A 201 16.19 -2.04 -2.71
N PHE A 202 15.74 -3.19 -3.21
CA PHE A 202 14.41 -3.72 -2.89
C PHE A 202 14.44 -5.23 -2.62
N HIS A 203 13.69 -5.64 -1.59
CA HIS A 203 13.32 -7.03 -1.38
C HIS A 203 11.90 -7.10 -0.81
N VAL A 204 11.09 -8.07 -1.26
CA VAL A 204 9.67 -8.22 -0.86
C VAL A 204 9.51 -8.28 0.65
N VAL A 205 10.38 -9.02 1.35
CA VAL A 205 10.30 -9.18 2.82
C VAL A 205 10.61 -7.89 3.59
N ASN A 206 11.22 -6.89 2.95
CA ASN A 206 11.53 -5.61 3.58
C ASN A 206 10.48 -4.53 3.22
N ASN A 207 9.49 -4.87 2.39
CA ASN A 207 8.44 -3.97 1.98
C ASN A 207 7.24 -4.02 2.96
N TYR A 208 7.48 -3.52 4.18
CA TYR A 208 6.48 -3.45 5.23
C TYR A 208 5.51 -2.28 4.99
N TYR A 209 4.37 -2.60 4.36
CA TYR A 209 3.28 -1.66 4.15
C TYR A 209 1.94 -2.37 4.38
N ALA A 210 1.08 -1.76 5.19
CA ALA A 210 -0.32 -2.13 5.35
C ALA A 210 -1.18 -0.92 4.97
N ASP A 211 -2.29 -1.17 4.27
CA ASP A 211 -3.16 -0.11 3.80
C ASP A 211 -4.13 0.27 4.92
N VAL A 212 -3.88 1.38 5.60
CA VAL A 212 -4.72 1.83 6.72
C VAL A 212 -6.18 2.03 6.29
N MET A 213 -6.44 2.45 5.05
CA MET A 213 -7.80 2.63 4.57
C MET A 213 -8.51 1.29 4.40
N HIS A 214 -7.86 0.30 3.76
CA HIS A 214 -8.47 -1.00 3.51
C HIS A 214 -8.47 -1.90 4.75
N ASP A 215 -7.36 -1.99 5.46
CA ASP A 215 -7.15 -2.91 6.57
C ASP A 215 -7.81 -2.41 7.86
N LEU A 216 -7.60 -1.12 8.20
CA LEU A 216 -8.14 -0.55 9.43
C LEU A 216 -9.54 0.04 9.22
N PHE A 217 -9.70 1.06 8.37
CA PHE A 217 -10.96 1.79 8.28
C PHE A 217 -12.10 0.97 7.64
N LYS A 218 -11.86 0.37 6.46
CA LYS A 218 -12.84 -0.48 5.77
C LYS A 218 -12.89 -1.90 6.33
N GLY A 219 -11.82 -2.36 6.98
CA GLY A 219 -11.75 -3.67 7.61
C GLY A 219 -12.18 -3.62 9.07
N ILE A 220 -11.21 -3.54 9.98
CA ILE A 220 -11.39 -3.71 11.44
C ILE A 220 -12.41 -2.72 12.01
N CYS A 221 -12.28 -1.43 11.71
CA CYS A 221 -13.16 -0.40 12.23
C CYS A 221 -14.59 -0.63 11.74
N HIS A 222 -14.79 -0.78 10.43
CA HIS A 222 -16.12 -1.04 9.86
C HIS A 222 -16.79 -2.25 10.53
N TYR A 223 -16.09 -3.38 10.64
CA TYR A 223 -16.58 -4.59 11.30
C TYR A 223 -17.03 -4.33 12.74
N ASN A 224 -16.16 -3.71 13.54
CA ASN A 224 -16.46 -3.44 14.96
C ASN A 224 -17.58 -2.41 15.14
N PHE A 225 -17.60 -1.35 14.32
CA PHE A 225 -18.63 -0.31 14.42
C PHE A 225 -20.02 -0.85 14.11
N CYS A 226 -20.18 -1.75 13.14
CA CYS A 226 -21.47 -2.40 12.89
C CYS A 226 -21.99 -3.12 14.14
N HIS A 227 -21.13 -3.88 14.83
CA HIS A 227 -21.50 -4.56 16.08
C HIS A 227 -21.81 -3.60 17.23
N ILE A 228 -21.02 -2.54 17.39
CA ILE A 228 -21.23 -1.53 18.45
C ILE A 228 -22.56 -0.80 18.23
N ILE A 229 -22.86 -0.40 16.99
CA ILE A 229 -24.10 0.28 16.63
C ILE A 229 -25.30 -0.65 16.88
N ASP A 230 -25.24 -1.89 16.39
CA ASP A 230 -26.31 -2.88 16.62
C ASP A 230 -26.55 -3.13 18.12
N TYR A 231 -25.48 -3.22 18.91
CA TYR A 231 -25.58 -3.37 20.35
C TYR A 231 -26.31 -2.19 21.00
N PHE A 232 -25.91 -0.95 20.70
CA PHE A 232 -26.56 0.22 21.32
C PHE A 232 -28.01 0.43 20.86
N ILE A 233 -28.33 0.05 19.63
CA ILE A 233 -29.73 0.00 19.16
C ILE A 233 -30.52 -1.05 19.95
N SER A 234 -29.96 -2.25 20.16
CA SER A 234 -30.62 -3.31 20.94
C SER A 234 -30.84 -2.91 22.41
N MET A 235 -29.93 -2.12 22.96
CA MET A 235 -30.00 -1.54 24.30
C MET A 235 -30.93 -0.31 24.37
N LYS A 236 -31.52 0.12 23.25
CA LYS A 236 -32.43 1.27 23.14
C LYS A 236 -31.80 2.61 23.54
N TYR A 237 -30.50 2.78 23.36
CA TYR A 237 -29.84 4.09 23.54
C TYR A 237 -30.18 5.07 22.42
N PHE A 238 -30.33 4.57 21.20
CA PHE A 238 -30.82 5.29 20.02
C PHE A 238 -31.40 4.29 19.02
N ASP A 239 -32.12 4.77 18.00
CA ASP A 239 -32.59 3.95 16.88
C ASP A 239 -31.85 4.31 15.58
N LEU A 240 -32.02 3.48 14.55
CA LEU A 240 -31.34 3.65 13.28
C LEU A 240 -31.69 5.00 12.61
N ASP A 241 -32.92 5.48 12.78
CA ASP A 241 -33.35 6.74 12.17
C ASP A 241 -32.70 7.94 12.86
N THR A 242 -32.57 7.91 14.20
CA THR A 242 -31.77 8.87 14.96
C THR A 242 -30.32 8.93 14.47
N LEU A 243 -29.70 7.78 14.18
CA LEU A 243 -28.33 7.73 13.65
C LEU A 243 -28.26 8.33 12.24
N LYS A 244 -29.20 7.98 11.35
CA LYS A 244 -29.27 8.53 9.99
C LYS A 244 -29.43 10.05 10.02
N ASP A 245 -30.33 10.55 10.85
CA ASP A 245 -30.62 11.98 10.98
C ASP A 245 -29.39 12.72 11.53
N ARG A 246 -28.72 12.17 12.55
CA ARG A 246 -27.49 12.77 13.08
C ARG A 246 -26.37 12.80 12.05
N LYS A 247 -26.19 11.73 11.28
CA LYS A 247 -25.22 11.70 10.16
C LYS A 247 -25.56 12.77 9.13
N GLN A 248 -26.81 12.83 8.69
CA GLN A 248 -27.23 13.77 7.64
C GLN A 248 -27.05 15.24 8.06
N ASN A 249 -27.27 15.54 9.34
CA ASN A 249 -27.18 16.90 9.87
C ASN A 249 -25.83 17.20 10.55
N PHE A 250 -24.84 16.32 10.42
CA PHE A 250 -23.51 16.56 10.99
C PHE A 250 -22.80 17.68 10.21
N GLU A 251 -22.12 18.56 10.92
CA GLU A 251 -21.36 19.67 10.32
C GLU A 251 -19.99 19.16 9.84
N TYR A 252 -19.92 18.68 8.60
CA TYR A 252 -18.70 18.11 8.00
C TYR A 252 -17.61 19.16 7.67
N GLY A 253 -17.93 20.45 7.74
CA GLY A 253 -17.01 21.53 7.36
C GLY A 253 -16.75 21.60 5.85
N PRO A 254 -16.02 22.63 5.38
CA PRO A 254 -15.89 22.93 3.96
C PRO A 254 -15.08 21.90 3.16
N THR A 255 -14.22 21.12 3.81
CA THR A 255 -13.33 20.16 3.14
C THR A 255 -13.99 18.81 2.88
N GLU A 256 -14.88 18.36 3.78
CA GLU A 256 -15.46 17.01 3.73
C GLU A 256 -16.92 16.98 3.27
N ILE A 257 -17.54 18.15 3.06
CA ILE A 257 -18.96 18.22 2.66
C ILE A 257 -19.24 17.54 1.31
N ASP A 258 -18.24 17.50 0.42
CA ASP A 258 -18.33 16.84 -0.88
C ASP A 258 -17.98 15.34 -0.81
N ASN A 259 -17.44 14.85 0.31
CA ASN A 259 -17.01 13.46 0.52
C ASN A 259 -17.96 12.68 1.44
N ILE A 260 -19.19 13.17 1.66
CA ILE A 260 -20.14 12.54 2.58
C ILE A 260 -20.53 11.14 2.06
N SER A 261 -20.39 10.14 2.93
CA SER A 261 -20.76 8.76 2.62
C SER A 261 -22.26 8.59 2.34
N SER A 262 -22.62 7.53 1.63
CA SER A 262 -24.00 7.19 1.30
C SER A 262 -24.89 6.99 2.54
N LYS A 263 -26.21 6.94 2.34
CA LYS A 263 -27.17 6.70 3.43
C LYS A 263 -26.91 5.36 4.11
N ILE A 264 -27.05 5.33 5.44
CA ILE A 264 -26.92 4.09 6.22
C ILE A 264 -28.24 3.33 6.11
N GLU A 265 -28.20 2.13 5.54
CA GLU A 265 -29.34 1.24 5.43
C GLU A 265 -29.22 0.07 6.42
N PRO A 266 -30.33 -0.57 6.83
CA PRO A 266 -30.28 -1.69 7.78
C PRO A 266 -29.38 -2.84 7.33
N HIS A 267 -29.24 -3.05 6.02
CA HIS A 267 -28.38 -4.10 5.48
C HIS A 267 -26.88 -3.77 5.59
N HIS A 268 -26.50 -2.50 5.74
CA HIS A 268 -25.10 -2.12 5.99
C HIS A 268 -24.62 -2.52 7.39
N LEU A 269 -25.54 -2.67 8.34
CA LEU A 269 -25.24 -3.16 9.69
C LEU A 269 -25.24 -4.69 9.78
N LYS A 270 -25.90 -5.36 8.83
CA LYS A 270 -25.94 -6.83 8.76
C LYS A 270 -24.60 -7.34 8.22
N LYS A 271 -23.91 -8.13 9.06
CA LYS A 271 -22.63 -8.81 8.81
C LYS A 271 -22.15 -8.81 7.35
N PRO A 272 -20.97 -8.25 7.04
CA PRO A 272 -20.17 -8.85 5.99
C PRO A 272 -19.87 -10.30 6.44
N LYS A 273 -20.26 -11.27 5.62
CA LYS A 273 -19.84 -12.67 5.84
C LYS A 273 -18.33 -12.77 5.80
#